data_AF-A0A1V3PBL0-F1
#
_entry.id   AF-A0A1V3PBL0-F1
#
_cell.length_a   1.000
_cell.length_b   1.000
_cell.length_c   1.000
_cell.angle_alpha   90.00
_cell.angle_beta   90.00
_cell.angle_gamma   90.00
#
_symmetry.space_group_name_H-M   'P 1'
#
loop_
_entity.id
_entity.type
_entity.pdbx_description
1 polymer ?
#
loop_
_entity_poly.entity_id
_entity_poly.type
_entity_poly.pdbx_seq_one_letter_code
_entity_poly.pdbx_strand_id
1 'polypeptide(L)'
;MTRSARYVALYSACLAGLLLSACGKHPVPVPASPPAAKPAGTAPIAKPAPTATTSKAATTPAMPASGSTATSSVAPAVAASTTFGVSGVTLGDTVNAAHQVSQASNRFAPGDKVIYASVATTGRSSGATLNARWSYLEGQGLLISNINQAIAADGPAVTTFMVQNPDLWPEGKYKVEISLDGKPVATQDFEIAKP
;
A
#
# COMPACT_ATOMS: atom_id res chain seq x y z
N MET A 1 26.07 36.45 -10.70
CA MET A 1 25.08 35.38 -10.43
C MET A 1 25.19 34.34 -11.53
N THR A 2 25.97 33.28 -11.33
CA THR A 2 26.11 32.15 -12.29
C THR A 2 26.98 31.06 -11.67
N ARG A 3 26.39 30.01 -11.07
CA ARG A 3 27.10 28.76 -10.71
C ARG A 3 26.16 27.55 -10.75
N SER A 4 25.64 27.20 -11.93
CA SER A 4 24.87 25.97 -12.16
C SER A 4 25.46 25.10 -13.28
N ALA A 5 26.78 25.02 -13.39
CA ALA A 5 27.44 24.32 -14.50
C ALA A 5 28.65 23.47 -14.06
N ARG A 6 28.50 22.60 -13.05
CA ARG A 6 29.62 21.76 -12.58
C ARG A 6 29.34 20.28 -12.29
N TYR A 7 28.13 19.75 -12.51
CA TYR A 7 27.84 18.34 -12.15
C TYR A 7 27.52 17.40 -13.32
N VAL A 8 27.73 17.85 -14.57
CA VAL A 8 27.61 17.00 -15.76
C VAL A 8 28.94 17.00 -16.50
N ALA A 9 29.89 16.20 -16.03
CA ALA A 9 30.99 15.63 -16.81
C ALA A 9 31.90 14.83 -15.87
N LEU A 10 32.46 13.74 -16.38
CA LEU A 10 33.47 12.85 -15.75
C LEU A 10 32.80 11.81 -14.82
N TYR A 11 32.68 10.52 -15.13
CA TYR A 11 33.67 9.62 -15.71
C TYR A 11 32.96 8.42 -16.38
N SER A 12 32.98 8.39 -17.71
CA SER A 12 32.84 7.15 -18.49
C SER A 12 34.23 6.71 -18.93
N ALA A 13 34.41 5.39 -18.99
CA ALA A 13 35.52 4.63 -19.58
C ALA A 13 36.60 4.11 -18.62
N CYS A 14 36.49 2.82 -18.28
CA CYS A 14 37.60 1.88 -18.45
C CYS A 14 37.02 0.53 -18.90
N LEU A 15 37.43 0.15 -20.11
CA LEU A 15 37.09 -1.07 -20.84
C LEU A 15 38.07 -2.20 -20.47
N ALA A 16 37.56 -3.43 -20.57
CA ALA A 16 38.29 -4.67 -20.90
C ALA A 16 39.25 -5.29 -19.86
N GLY A 17 38.83 -6.46 -19.36
CA GLY A 17 39.69 -7.49 -18.78
C GLY A 17 38.99 -8.84 -18.90
N LEU A 18 39.28 -9.57 -19.97
CA LEU A 18 38.72 -10.87 -20.33
C LEU A 18 39.67 -12.00 -19.81
N LEU A 19 39.05 -13.11 -19.39
CA LEU A 19 39.53 -14.51 -19.38
C LEU A 19 40.21 -15.13 -18.14
N LEU A 20 39.49 -16.16 -17.66
CA LEU A 20 39.87 -17.56 -17.39
C LEU A 20 40.74 -17.98 -16.20
N SER A 21 40.17 -18.99 -15.53
CA SER A 21 40.80 -20.20 -15.00
C SER A 21 41.30 -20.20 -13.56
N ALA A 22 40.54 -20.89 -12.70
CA ALA A 22 40.83 -22.25 -12.23
C ALA A 22 40.67 -22.47 -10.72
N CYS A 23 39.76 -23.41 -10.41
CA CYS A 23 39.81 -24.44 -9.36
C CYS A 23 40.13 -24.06 -7.91
N GLY A 24 39.10 -24.17 -7.08
CA GLY A 24 39.18 -24.33 -5.62
C GLY A 24 37.76 -24.43 -5.03
N LYS A 25 36.95 -25.42 -5.41
CA LYS A 25 36.68 -26.64 -4.62
C LYS A 25 35.97 -26.34 -3.28
N HIS A 26 34.75 -26.89 -3.18
CA HIS A 26 33.89 -27.11 -1.98
C HIS A 26 32.80 -26.06 -1.68
N PRO A 27 31.63 -26.46 -1.13
CA PRO A 27 30.53 -27.04 -1.90
C PRO A 27 29.15 -26.41 -1.55
N VAL A 28 28.18 -26.63 -2.43
CA VAL A 28 26.76 -26.29 -2.26
C VAL A 28 26.10 -27.26 -1.27
N PRO A 29 25.31 -26.82 -0.28
CA PRO A 29 24.42 -27.70 0.49
C PRO A 29 22.94 -27.39 0.21
N VAL A 30 22.34 -28.21 -0.64
CA VAL A 30 20.90 -28.59 -0.69
C VAL A 30 20.87 -29.88 -1.53
N PRO A 31 19.97 -30.87 -1.30
CA PRO A 31 18.68 -30.80 -0.61
C PRO A 31 18.42 -31.97 0.39
N ALA A 32 17.53 -31.77 1.36
CA ALA A 32 16.85 -32.87 2.03
C ALA A 32 15.43 -32.99 1.45
N SER A 33 15.23 -34.01 0.62
CA SER A 33 13.94 -34.42 0.08
C SER A 33 13.14 -35.25 1.10
N PRO A 34 11.81 -35.38 0.91
CA PRO A 34 10.82 -35.63 1.96
C PRO A 34 10.57 -37.13 2.22
N PRO A 35 9.92 -37.50 3.34
CA PRO A 35 9.27 -38.79 3.49
C PRO A 35 7.84 -38.78 2.90
N ALA A 36 7.56 -39.75 2.04
CA ALA A 36 6.23 -40.11 1.57
C ALA A 36 5.77 -41.43 2.22
N ALA A 37 4.53 -41.48 2.75
CA ALA A 37 3.68 -42.68 2.89
C ALA A 37 2.29 -42.20 3.33
N LYS A 38 1.32 -42.05 2.41
CA LYS A 38 0.31 -43.04 1.91
C LYS A 38 -0.98 -43.12 2.77
N PRO A 39 -2.13 -43.47 2.13
CA PRO A 39 -3.47 -42.97 2.46
C PRO A 39 -4.38 -44.02 3.11
N ALA A 40 -5.39 -43.55 3.84
CA ALA A 40 -6.67 -44.22 4.12
C ALA A 40 -7.55 -43.15 4.81
N GLY A 41 -8.76 -42.78 4.40
CA GLY A 41 -9.82 -43.57 3.79
C GLY A 41 -10.90 -43.80 4.85
N THR A 42 -11.93 -42.94 4.91
CA THR A 42 -13.34 -43.29 5.25
C THR A 42 -14.21 -42.02 5.31
N ALA A 43 -15.02 -41.82 4.26
CA ALA A 43 -16.36 -41.26 4.38
C ALA A 43 -17.34 -42.42 4.66
N PRO A 44 -18.67 -42.20 4.67
CA PRO A 44 -19.52 -41.40 5.57
C PRO A 44 -20.52 -42.35 6.28
N ILE A 45 -21.67 -41.81 6.75
CA ILE A 45 -22.95 -42.49 7.06
C ILE A 45 -23.27 -42.68 8.54
N ALA A 46 -24.38 -42.06 8.94
CA ALA A 46 -25.57 -42.65 9.56
C ALA A 46 -26.24 -41.60 10.46
N LYS A 47 -27.56 -41.43 10.56
CA LYS A 47 -28.76 -41.98 9.92
C LYS A 47 -29.92 -41.13 10.50
N PRO A 48 -31.07 -41.00 9.81
CA PRO A 48 -32.18 -40.16 10.21
C PRO A 48 -33.03 -40.82 11.30
N ALA A 49 -33.74 -40.00 12.07
CA ALA A 49 -34.89 -40.44 12.86
C ALA A 49 -36.05 -39.42 12.72
N PRO A 50 -37.16 -39.83 12.06
CA PRO A 50 -38.46 -39.16 12.08
C PRO A 50 -39.16 -39.50 13.41
N THR A 51 -40.13 -38.74 13.90
CA THR A 51 -41.58 -38.99 13.71
C THR A 51 -42.36 -37.97 14.56
N ALA A 52 -43.36 -37.30 13.95
CA ALA A 52 -44.80 -37.39 14.26
C ALA A 52 -45.23 -36.58 15.53
N THR A 53 -46.37 -35.90 15.65
CA THR A 53 -47.67 -36.02 14.98
C THR A 53 -48.52 -34.78 15.33
N THR A 54 -49.24 -34.25 14.34
CA THR A 54 -50.62 -33.70 14.36
C THR A 54 -51.23 -32.99 15.58
N SER A 55 -51.82 -31.81 15.33
CA SER A 55 -53.28 -31.48 15.47
C SER A 55 -53.49 -29.99 15.13
N LYS A 56 -54.10 -29.60 14.00
CA LYS A 56 -55.53 -29.56 13.61
C LYS A 56 -56.24 -28.24 14.01
N ALA A 57 -56.57 -27.48 12.97
CA ALA A 57 -57.74 -26.61 12.70
C ALA A 57 -58.05 -25.39 13.62
N ALA A 58 -58.22 -24.20 13.03
CA ALA A 58 -59.55 -23.66 12.66
C ALA A 58 -59.50 -22.18 12.17
N THR A 59 -60.06 -21.95 10.97
CA THR A 59 -60.99 -20.85 10.61
C THR A 59 -60.53 -19.38 10.56
N THR A 60 -60.33 -18.89 9.32
CA THR A 60 -60.89 -17.68 8.60
C THR A 60 -61.72 -16.64 9.40
N PRO A 61 -61.96 -15.40 8.89
CA PRO A 61 -61.12 -14.33 8.30
C PRO A 61 -61.30 -12.96 9.04
N ALA A 62 -60.41 -11.98 8.85
CA ALA A 62 -60.78 -10.55 8.71
C ALA A 62 -59.57 -9.65 8.43
N MET A 63 -59.59 -9.01 7.26
CA MET A 63 -58.83 -7.82 6.85
C MET A 63 -59.37 -6.58 7.61
N PRO A 64 -58.70 -5.41 7.73
CA PRO A 64 -57.45 -4.95 7.12
C PRO A 64 -56.34 -4.56 8.12
N ALA A 65 -55.10 -4.82 7.72
CA ALA A 65 -53.94 -4.19 8.30
C ALA A 65 -53.92 -2.70 7.94
N SER A 66 -54.08 -1.83 8.94
CA SER A 66 -53.47 -0.50 8.89
C SER A 66 -51.97 -0.69 8.90
N GLY A 67 -51.40 -0.84 7.70
CA GLY A 67 -49.97 -0.83 7.47
C GLY A 67 -49.43 0.54 7.86
N SER A 68 -48.96 0.64 9.09
CA SER A 68 -47.95 1.60 9.50
C SER A 68 -46.91 1.66 8.41
N THR A 69 -46.81 2.81 7.74
CA THR A 69 -45.81 3.09 6.72
C THR A 69 -44.43 2.80 7.31
N ALA A 70 -43.90 1.64 6.97
CA ALA A 70 -42.53 1.28 7.24
C ALA A 70 -41.66 2.36 6.60
N THR A 71 -40.85 2.99 7.44
CA THR A 71 -39.72 3.82 7.04
C THR A 71 -38.79 2.96 6.18
N SER A 72 -39.02 2.92 4.87
CA SER A 72 -38.00 2.51 3.91
C SER A 72 -36.97 3.64 3.85
N SER A 73 -36.14 3.73 4.88
CA SER A 73 -34.81 4.30 4.73
C SER A 73 -34.10 3.39 3.73
N VAL A 74 -34.11 3.80 2.47
CA VAL A 74 -33.24 3.25 1.44
C VAL A 74 -31.83 3.52 1.92
N ALA A 75 -31.24 2.56 2.64
CA ALA A 75 -29.81 2.47 2.76
C ALA A 75 -29.30 2.39 1.31
N PRO A 76 -28.53 3.37 0.83
CA PRO A 76 -27.93 3.24 -0.48
C PRO A 76 -27.06 2.01 -0.40
N ALA A 77 -27.41 0.99 -1.19
CA ALA A 77 -26.47 -0.05 -1.57
C ALA A 77 -25.30 0.70 -2.20
N VAL A 78 -24.26 0.93 -1.41
CA VAL A 78 -22.96 1.34 -1.87
C VAL A 78 -22.55 0.24 -2.82
N ALA A 79 -22.82 0.46 -4.11
CA ALA A 79 -21.98 -0.05 -5.16
C ALA A 79 -20.58 0.45 -4.78
N ALA A 80 -19.83 -0.38 -4.05
CA ALA A 80 -18.42 -0.20 -3.86
C ALA A 80 -17.85 -0.33 -5.27
N SER A 81 -17.82 0.79 -5.98
CA SER A 81 -16.96 0.99 -7.12
C SER A 81 -15.60 0.49 -6.65
N THR A 82 -15.18 -0.66 -7.16
CA THR A 82 -13.86 -1.26 -6.91
C THR A 82 -12.75 -0.41 -7.55
N THR A 83 -13.03 0.86 -7.80
CA THR A 83 -12.10 1.85 -8.31
C THR A 83 -10.94 1.95 -7.34
N PHE A 84 -9.79 1.54 -7.82
CA PHE A 84 -8.55 1.73 -7.09
C PHE A 84 -8.30 3.22 -6.92
N GLY A 85 -8.00 3.64 -5.69
CA GLY A 85 -7.80 5.04 -5.36
C GLY A 85 -6.93 5.19 -4.11
N VAL A 86 -6.40 6.39 -3.94
CA VAL A 86 -5.68 6.78 -2.71
C VAL A 86 -6.70 7.33 -1.72
N SER A 87 -6.78 6.72 -0.53
CA SER A 87 -7.64 7.15 0.56
C SER A 87 -7.03 8.28 1.40
N GLY A 88 -5.69 8.35 1.47
CA GLY A 88 -5.00 9.36 2.26
C GLY A 88 -3.50 9.17 2.31
N VAL A 89 -2.79 10.21 2.72
CA VAL A 89 -1.34 10.22 2.88
C VAL A 89 -1.01 10.71 4.29
N THR A 90 -0.16 9.99 4.99
CA THR A 90 0.32 10.33 6.33
C THR A 90 1.83 10.39 6.31
N LEU A 91 2.41 11.49 6.79
CA LEU A 91 3.86 11.67 6.87
C LEU A 91 4.32 11.46 8.31
N GLY A 92 5.54 10.96 8.47
CA GLY A 92 6.18 10.82 9.77
C GLY A 92 7.62 10.35 9.66
N ASP A 93 8.29 10.30 10.80
CA ASP A 93 9.68 9.87 10.95
C ASP A 93 9.80 8.35 11.20
N THR A 94 8.70 7.70 11.60
CA THR A 94 8.67 6.29 11.99
C THR A 94 7.43 5.56 11.46
N VAL A 95 7.62 4.34 10.95
CA VAL A 95 6.55 3.43 10.51
C VAL A 95 6.53 2.13 11.31
N ASN A 96 5.36 1.50 11.44
CA ASN A 96 5.20 0.20 12.07
C ASN A 96 5.36 -0.96 11.07
N ALA A 97 5.27 -2.20 11.58
CA ALA A 97 5.34 -3.42 10.78
C ALA A 97 4.21 -3.55 9.73
N ALA A 98 3.14 -2.76 9.85
CA ALA A 98 2.04 -2.69 8.89
C ALA A 98 2.22 -1.57 7.85
N HIS A 99 3.42 -1.00 7.72
CA HIS A 99 3.72 0.08 6.76
C HIS A 99 2.91 1.36 7.00
N GLN A 100 2.44 1.59 8.24
CA GLN A 100 1.74 2.80 8.63
C GLN A 100 2.64 3.68 9.48
N VAL A 101 2.55 5.00 9.28
CA VAL A 101 3.20 5.97 10.15
C VAL A 101 2.66 5.82 11.58
N SER A 102 3.57 5.57 12.53
CA SER A 102 3.21 5.44 13.96
C SER A 102 3.12 6.81 14.62
N GLN A 103 3.97 7.74 14.20
CA GLN A 103 4.00 9.12 14.68
C GLN A 103 3.80 10.06 13.50
N ALA A 104 2.55 10.52 13.33
CA ALA A 104 2.25 11.46 12.26
C ALA A 104 2.89 12.81 12.58
N SER A 105 3.72 13.30 11.67
CA SER A 105 4.33 14.62 11.75
C SER A 105 4.42 15.23 10.35
N ASN A 106 4.20 16.54 10.29
CA ASN A 106 4.38 17.35 9.08
C ASN A 106 5.52 18.35 9.26
N ARG A 107 6.28 18.22 10.35
CA ARG A 107 7.41 19.07 10.71
C ARG A 107 8.59 18.17 11.06
N PHE A 108 9.69 18.34 10.34
CA PHE A 108 10.90 17.55 10.49
C PHE A 108 12.10 18.45 10.72
N ALA A 109 13.10 17.95 11.43
CA ALA A 109 14.35 18.66 11.61
C ALA A 109 15.23 18.52 10.36
N PRO A 110 16.08 19.51 10.03
CA PRO A 110 17.08 19.39 8.96
C PRO A 110 18.01 18.19 9.10
N GLY A 111 18.19 17.70 10.34
CA GLY A 111 18.99 16.54 10.68
C GLY A 111 18.29 15.19 10.49
N ASP A 112 16.97 15.17 10.25
CA ASP A 112 16.22 13.92 10.01
C ASP A 112 16.58 13.36 8.64
N LYS A 113 17.48 12.38 8.61
CA LYS A 113 17.98 11.82 7.35
C LYS A 113 16.92 11.08 6.53
N VAL A 114 15.83 10.65 7.17
CA VAL A 114 14.80 9.81 6.55
C VAL A 114 13.41 10.35 6.90
N ILE A 115 12.57 10.47 5.88
CA ILE A 115 11.16 10.85 6.02
C ILE A 115 10.32 9.76 5.36
N TYR A 116 9.26 9.34 6.03
CA TYR A 116 8.32 8.33 5.54
C TYR A 116 6.97 8.97 5.18
N ALA A 117 6.42 8.56 4.05
CA ALA A 117 5.04 8.86 3.64
C ALA A 117 4.28 7.54 3.47
N SER A 118 3.36 7.25 4.38
CA SER A 118 2.40 6.16 4.23
C SER A 118 1.21 6.61 3.41
N VAL A 119 0.95 5.90 2.32
CA VAL A 119 -0.18 6.11 1.43
C VAL A 119 -1.14 4.95 1.63
N ALA A 120 -2.34 5.26 2.14
CA ALA A 120 -3.42 4.29 2.20
C ALA A 120 -4.13 4.28 0.85
N THR A 121 -4.20 3.12 0.20
CA THR A 121 -4.98 2.88 -1.02
C THR A 121 -6.20 2.01 -0.71
N THR A 122 -7.23 2.15 -1.51
CA THR A 122 -8.47 1.39 -1.42
C THR A 122 -8.87 0.89 -2.81
N GLY A 123 -9.73 -0.13 -2.87
CA GLY A 123 -10.19 -0.71 -4.12
C GLY A 123 -9.29 -1.84 -4.61
N ARG A 124 -9.41 -2.19 -5.89
CA ARG A 124 -8.77 -3.38 -6.47
C ARG A 124 -8.01 -2.99 -7.74
N SER A 125 -6.73 -3.35 -7.83
CA SER A 125 -5.89 -3.11 -9.01
C SER A 125 -4.92 -4.27 -9.23
N SER A 126 -4.81 -4.71 -10.48
CA SER A 126 -3.84 -5.73 -10.91
C SER A 126 -2.46 -5.15 -11.25
N GLY A 127 -2.26 -3.83 -11.16
CA GLY A 127 -1.01 -3.18 -11.53
C GLY A 127 -1.09 -1.66 -11.61
N ALA A 128 -1.45 -1.01 -10.51
CA ALA A 128 -1.45 0.44 -10.40
C ALA A 128 -0.04 0.97 -10.16
N THR A 129 0.34 2.08 -10.78
CA THR A 129 1.64 2.72 -10.50
C THR A 129 1.43 3.92 -9.59
N LEU A 130 1.91 3.83 -8.34
CA LEU A 130 2.03 5.00 -7.48
C LEU A 130 3.36 5.70 -7.73
N ASN A 131 3.31 7.02 -7.73
CA ASN A 131 4.46 7.90 -7.87
C ASN A 131 4.45 8.90 -6.72
N ALA A 132 5.49 8.91 -5.91
CA ALA A 132 5.69 9.87 -4.84
C ALA A 132 6.77 10.87 -5.25
N ARG A 133 6.32 12.07 -5.60
CA ARG A 133 7.16 13.17 -6.04
C ARG A 133 7.38 14.16 -4.90
N TRP A 134 8.61 14.22 -4.41
CA TRP A 134 9.04 15.11 -3.34
C TRP A 134 9.63 16.38 -3.94
N SER A 135 9.04 17.52 -3.64
CA SER A 135 9.47 18.83 -4.14
C SER A 135 9.64 19.82 -3.00
N TYR A 136 10.65 20.69 -3.12
CA TYR A 136 10.97 21.75 -2.20
C TYR A 136 10.36 23.01 -2.77
N LEU A 137 9.36 23.55 -2.08
CA LEU A 137 8.54 24.65 -2.56
C LEU A 137 9.22 26.01 -2.44
N GLU A 138 10.29 26.12 -1.67
CA GLU A 138 11.00 27.38 -1.53
C GLU A 138 11.75 27.74 -2.83
N GLY A 139 11.73 29.02 -3.18
CA GLY A 139 12.31 29.49 -4.44
C GLY A 139 11.49 29.07 -5.66
N GLN A 140 12.08 28.26 -6.56
CA GLN A 140 11.49 27.91 -7.86
C GLN A 140 10.80 26.53 -7.91
N GLY A 141 10.71 25.82 -6.78
CA GLY A 141 10.18 24.45 -6.78
C GLY A 141 11.22 23.44 -7.25
N LEU A 142 12.13 23.01 -6.38
CA LEU A 142 13.15 22.01 -6.73
C LEU A 142 12.62 20.60 -6.51
N LEU A 143 12.77 19.69 -7.47
CA LEU A 143 12.50 18.27 -7.25
C LEU A 143 13.63 17.66 -6.39
N ILE A 144 13.31 17.14 -5.20
CA ILE A 144 14.29 16.43 -4.36
C ILE A 144 14.40 14.98 -4.81
N SER A 145 13.25 14.31 -4.91
CA SER A 145 13.22 12.89 -5.18
C SER A 145 11.91 12.50 -5.83
N ASN A 146 11.94 11.43 -6.61
CA ASN A 146 10.79 10.88 -7.29
C ASN A 146 10.84 9.36 -7.22
N ILE A 147 9.86 8.75 -6.56
CA ILE A 147 9.83 7.32 -6.30
C ILE A 147 8.60 6.73 -6.98
N ASN A 148 8.81 5.82 -7.93
CA ASN A 148 7.74 5.08 -8.59
C ASN A 148 7.68 3.67 -8.04
N GLN A 149 6.48 3.21 -7.73
CA GLN A 149 6.24 1.84 -7.28
C GLN A 149 4.96 1.28 -7.92
N ALA A 150 5.10 0.12 -8.55
CA ALA A 150 3.96 -0.65 -9.03
C ALA A 150 3.35 -1.46 -7.88
N ILE A 151 2.03 -1.41 -7.74
CA ILE A 151 1.28 -2.05 -6.66
C ILE A 151 0.12 -2.81 -7.28
N ALA A 152 0.06 -4.10 -6.94
CA ALA A 152 -1.13 -4.92 -7.14
C ALA A 152 -1.77 -5.11 -5.77
N ALA A 153 -3.02 -4.68 -5.63
CA ALA A 153 -3.75 -4.77 -4.38
C ALA A 153 -5.18 -5.25 -4.65
N ASP A 154 -5.64 -6.21 -3.86
CA ASP A 154 -6.97 -6.81 -3.97
C ASP A 154 -8.00 -6.19 -3.00
N GLY A 155 -7.66 -5.06 -2.38
CA GLY A 155 -8.44 -4.36 -1.37
C GLY A 155 -7.65 -3.21 -0.73
N PRO A 156 -8.09 -2.72 0.44
CA PRO A 156 -7.37 -1.71 1.19
C PRO A 156 -5.92 -2.14 1.47
N ALA A 157 -4.96 -1.31 1.07
CA ALA A 157 -3.54 -1.56 1.25
C ALA A 157 -2.85 -0.29 1.72
N VAL A 158 -1.72 -0.44 2.40
CA VAL A 158 -0.88 0.70 2.80
C VAL A 158 0.49 0.53 2.17
N THR A 159 0.93 1.57 1.47
CA THR A 159 2.26 1.63 0.86
C THR A 159 3.06 2.74 1.50
N THR A 160 4.22 2.42 2.05
CA THR A 160 5.15 3.45 2.54
C THR A 160 6.16 3.82 1.46
N PHE A 161 6.29 5.12 1.20
CA PHE A 161 7.40 5.71 0.48
C PHE A 161 8.40 6.28 1.48
N MET A 162 9.67 5.94 1.29
CA MET A 162 10.75 6.44 2.13
C MET A 162 11.65 7.32 1.28
N VAL A 163 11.89 8.55 1.72
CA VAL A 163 12.89 9.43 1.14
C VAL A 163 14.03 9.61 2.13
N GLN A 164 15.25 9.39 1.66
CA GLN A 164 16.45 9.55 2.48
C GLN A 164 17.38 10.59 1.85
N ASN A 165 17.90 11.47 2.69
CA ASN A 165 18.93 12.43 2.33
C ASN A 165 20.12 12.20 3.29
N PRO A 166 21.29 11.77 2.78
CA PRO A 166 22.47 11.59 3.61
C PRO A 166 22.99 12.94 4.16
N ASP A 167 22.74 14.02 3.43
CA ASP A 167 23.04 15.40 3.80
C ASP A 167 21.94 16.02 4.67
N LEU A 168 22.12 17.28 5.06
CA LEU A 168 21.10 18.07 5.75
C LEU A 168 20.00 18.45 4.77
N TRP A 169 18.74 18.31 5.19
CA TRP A 169 17.62 18.84 4.43
C TRP A 169 17.61 20.37 4.48
N PRO A 170 17.41 21.07 3.35
CA PRO A 170 17.19 22.52 3.35
C PRO A 170 16.02 22.91 4.26
N GLU A 171 16.16 23.98 5.03
CA GLU A 171 15.04 24.51 5.82
C GLU A 171 14.04 25.23 4.93
N GLY A 172 12.77 24.89 5.04
CA GLY A 172 11.68 25.55 4.31
C GLY A 172 10.50 24.62 4.05
N LYS A 173 9.68 25.01 3.08
CA LYS A 173 8.45 24.29 2.74
C LYS A 173 8.68 23.20 1.70
N TYR A 174 8.05 22.06 1.91
CA TYR A 174 8.12 20.88 1.06
C TYR A 174 6.73 20.37 0.74
N LYS A 175 6.67 19.57 -0.32
CA LYS A 175 5.46 18.95 -0.81
C LYS A 175 5.77 17.58 -1.35
N VAL A 176 4.99 16.59 -0.92
CA VAL A 176 4.94 15.29 -1.57
C VAL A 176 3.63 15.20 -2.34
N GLU A 177 3.76 14.96 -3.64
CA GLU A 177 2.63 14.71 -4.52
C GLU A 177 2.59 13.22 -4.83
N ILE A 178 1.46 12.59 -4.51
CA ILE A 178 1.18 11.21 -4.82
C ILE A 178 0.32 11.16 -6.10
N SER A 179 0.90 10.59 -7.15
CA SER A 179 0.21 10.32 -8.40
C SER A 179 -0.09 8.83 -8.55
N LEU A 180 -1.28 8.52 -9.06
CA LEU A 180 -1.72 7.19 -9.42
C LEU A 180 -1.82 7.11 -10.94
N ASP A 181 -1.04 6.22 -11.56
CA ASP A 181 -0.95 6.04 -13.02
C ASP A 181 -0.68 7.37 -13.76
N GLY A 182 0.17 8.20 -13.15
CA GLY A 182 0.53 9.53 -13.66
C GLY A 182 -0.49 10.64 -13.40
N LYS A 183 -1.61 10.35 -12.72
CA LYS A 183 -2.59 11.35 -12.29
C LYS A 183 -2.37 11.73 -10.82
N PRO A 184 -2.10 13.00 -10.47
CA PRO A 184 -2.01 13.42 -9.08
C PRO A 184 -3.37 13.21 -8.39
N VAL A 185 -3.36 12.42 -7.31
CA VAL A 185 -4.57 12.07 -6.55
C VAL A 185 -4.54 12.58 -5.12
N ALA A 186 -3.34 12.78 -4.57
CA ALA A 186 -3.16 13.33 -3.23
C ALA A 186 -1.89 14.15 -3.17
N THR A 187 -1.90 15.18 -2.33
CA THR A 187 -0.76 16.06 -2.12
C THR A 187 -0.68 16.36 -0.64
N GLN A 188 0.51 16.25 -0.07
CA GLN A 188 0.76 16.56 1.33
C GLN A 188 1.90 17.57 1.44
N ASP A 189 1.62 18.70 2.06
CA ASP A 189 2.61 19.69 2.41
C ASP A 189 3.25 19.36 3.77
N PHE A 190 4.55 19.61 3.88
CA PHE A 190 5.30 19.48 5.12
C PHE A 190 6.41 20.52 5.15
N GLU A 191 6.98 20.74 6.32
CA GLU A 191 8.01 21.76 6.51
C GLU A 191 9.20 21.14 7.22
N ILE A 192 10.39 21.56 6.80
CA ILE A 192 11.62 21.22 7.48
C ILE A 192 12.13 22.49 8.14
N ALA A 193 12.17 22.47 9.47
CA ALA A 193 12.61 23.59 10.27
C ALA A 193 13.28 23.05 11.52
N LYS A 194 14.23 23.80 12.07
CA LYS A 194 14.80 23.46 13.36
C LYS A 194 13.70 23.37 14.45
N PRO A 195 13.71 22.34 15.30
CA PRO A 195 12.77 22.22 16.42
C PRO A 195 12.94 23.33 17.45
#